data_AF-A0A2S6SPN6-F1
#
_entry.id   AF-A0A2S6SPN6-F1
#
_cell.length_a   1.000
_cell.length_b   1.000
_cell.length_c   1.000
_cell.angle_alpha   90.00
_cell.angle_beta   90.00
_cell.angle_gamma   90.00
#
_symmetry.space_group_name_H-M   'P 1'
#
loop_
_entity.id
_entity.type
_entity.pdbx_description
1 polymer ?
#
loop_
_entity_poly.entity_id
_entity_poly.type
_entity_poly.pdbx_seq_one_letter_code
_entity_poly.pdbx_strand_id
1 'polypeptide(L)' 'MEFTIEGILWYLVFVDSIFANLIVWFFPNWYEKKFKNMFKYFPANKGWSLLYLVLVLWIGYALSRLGYI' A
#
# COMPACT_ATOMS: atom_id res chain seq x y z
N MET A 1 6.62 2.05 -23.68
CA MET A 1 6.60 1.47 -22.33
C MET A 1 5.83 0.17 -22.47
N GLU A 2 6.55 -0.95 -22.64
CA GLU A 2 5.87 -2.25 -22.63
C GLU A 2 5.43 -2.50 -21.19
N PHE A 3 4.12 -2.63 -20.97
CA PHE A 3 3.61 -2.98 -19.66
C PHE A 3 3.97 -4.44 -19.38
N THR A 4 5.08 -4.64 -18.66
CA THR A 4 5.42 -5.97 -18.16
C THR A 4 4.48 -6.34 -17.01
N ILE A 5 4.30 -7.64 -16.77
CA ILE A 5 3.42 -8.14 -15.71
C ILE A 5 3.85 -7.58 -14.35
N GLU A 6 5.16 -7.42 -14.12
CA GLU A 6 5.73 -6.83 -12.92
C GLU A 6 5.30 -5.38 -12.73
N GLY A 7 5.27 -4.58 -13.79
CA GLY A 7 4.81 -3.19 -13.74
C GLY A 7 3.32 -3.10 -13.39
N ILE A 8 2.49 -3.95 -14.00
CA ILE A 8 1.04 -4.00 -13.70
C ILE A 8 0.80 -4.39 -12.24
N LEU A 9 1.49 -5.42 -11.76
CA LEU A 9 1.41 -5.85 -10.35
C LEU A 9 1.88 -4.75 -9.40
N TRP A 10 2.96 -4.05 -9.75
CA TRP A 10 3.45 -2.94 -8.95
C TRP A 10 2.42 -1.81 -8.85
N TYR A 11 1.78 -1.41 -9.95
CA TYR A 11 0.75 -0.37 -9.94
C TYR A 11 -0.46 -0.78 -9.08
N LEU A 12 -0.90 -2.04 -9.15
CA LEU A 12 -2.00 -2.55 -8.29
C LEU A 12 -1.64 -2.43 -6.80
N VAL A 13 -0.45 -2.88 -6.43
CA VAL A 13 0.04 -2.84 -5.04
C VAL A 13 0.29 -1.40 -4.58
N PHE A 14 0.76 -0.52 -5.47
CA PHE A 14 0.97 0.90 -5.20
C PHE A 14 -0.34 1.60 -4.87
N VAL A 15 -1.36 1.39 -5.70
CA VAL A 15 -2.70 1.94 -5.46
C VAL A 15 -3.28 1.41 -4.15
N ASP A 16 -3.16 0.12 -3.87
CA ASP A 16 -3.58 -0.48 -2.59
C ASP A 16 -2.88 0.17 -1.39
N SER A 17 -1.57 0.37 -1.46
CA SER A 17 -0.78 0.99 -0.39
C SER A 17 -1.15 2.46 -0.12
N ILE A 18 -1.56 3.20 -1.17
CA ILE A 18 -2.08 4.57 -1.03
C ILE A 18 -3.42 4.54 -0.31
N PHE A 19 -4.34 3.67 -0.72
CA PHE A 19 -5.65 3.56 -0.07
C PHE A 19 -5.52 3.13 1.39
N ALA A 20 -4.63 2.19 1.70
CA ALA A 20 -4.33 1.78 3.07
C ALA A 20 -3.88 2.99 3.93
N ASN A 21 -2.95 3.80 3.41
CA ASN A 21 -2.51 5.01 4.12
C ASN A 21 -3.64 6.04 4.26
N LEU A 22 -4.41 6.26 3.20
CA LEU A 22 -5.53 7.21 3.23
C LEU A 22 -6.55 6.83 4.31
N ILE A 23 -6.94 5.56 4.39
CA ILE A 23 -7.90 5.05 5.37
C ILE A 23 -7.33 5.18 6.80
N VAL A 24 -6.07 4.77 7.01
CA VAL A 24 -5.46 4.77 8.34
C VAL A 24 -5.18 6.17 8.87
N TRP A 25 -4.85 7.12 7.98
CA TRP A 25 -4.55 8.51 8.37
C TRP A 25 -5.79 9.38 8.50
N PHE A 26 -6.75 9.30 7.55
CA PHE A 26 -7.91 10.18 7.52
C PHE A 26 -9.18 9.56 8.10
N PHE A 27 -9.29 8.22 8.11
CA PHE A 27 -10.50 7.52 8.55
C PHE A 27 -10.23 6.42 9.59
N PRO A 28 -9.38 6.64 10.63
CA PRO A 28 -9.04 5.61 11.61
C PRO A 28 -10.29 5.05 12.33
N ASN A 29 -11.21 5.94 12.71
CA ASN A 29 -12.45 5.56 13.40
C ASN A 29 -13.42 4.77 12.52
N TRP A 30 -13.37 4.96 11.19
CA TRP A 30 -14.22 4.20 10.26
C TRP A 30 -13.74 2.76 10.14
N TYR A 31 -12.41 2.57 10.05
CA TYR A 31 -11.80 1.24 9.99
C TYR A 31 -12.09 0.44 11.27
N GLU A 32 -11.89 1.06 12.45
CA GLU A 32 -12.21 0.44 13.74
C GLU A 32 -13.69 0.06 13.86
N LYS A 33 -14.59 0.93 13.40
CA LYS A 33 -16.04 0.71 13.48
C LYS A 33 -16.54 -0.37 12.50
N LYS A 34 -15.95 -0.43 11.30
CA LYS A 34 -16.32 -1.38 10.25
C LYS A 34 -15.70 -2.76 10.46
N PHE A 35 -14.47 -2.83 10.96
CA PHE A 35 -13.68 -4.05 11.13
C PHE A 35 -13.35 -4.34 12.59
N LYS A 36 -14.35 -4.26 13.48
CA LYS A 36 -14.20 -4.48 14.94
C LYS A 36 -13.45 -5.77 15.31
N ASN A 37 -13.70 -6.88 14.60
CA ASN A 37 -13.02 -8.15 14.87
C ASN A 37 -11.62 -8.23 14.24
N MET A 38 -11.41 -7.60 13.09
CA MET A 38 -10.15 -7.67 12.34
C MET A 38 -9.10 -6.70 12.89
N PHE A 39 -9.51 -5.57 13.47
CA PHE A 39 -8.61 -4.60 14.08
C PHE A 39 -7.75 -5.20 15.21
N LYS A 40 -8.26 -6.22 15.91
CA LYS A 40 -7.56 -6.90 17.00
C LYS A 40 -6.39 -7.78 16.52
N TYR A 41 -6.47 -8.31 15.30
CA TYR A 41 -5.46 -9.18 14.71
C TYR A 41 -4.59 -8.46 13.67
N PHE A 42 -5.19 -7.52 12.95
CA PHE A 42 -4.55 -6.65 11.95
C PHE A 42 -4.82 -5.19 12.33
N PRO A 43 -4.11 -4.65 13.33
CA PRO A 43 -4.14 -3.23 13.61
C PRO A 43 -3.55 -2.54 12.38
N ALA A 44 -4.39 -1.84 11.63
CA ALA A 44 -3.96 -0.97 10.55
C ALA A 44 -3.28 0.25 11.17
N ASN A 45 -2.05 0.03 11.64
CA ASN A 45 -1.27 1.00 12.37
C ASN A 45 -0.60 1.97 11.39
N LYS A 46 -0.63 3.26 11.69
CA LYS A 46 -0.06 4.34 10.85
C LYS A 46 1.37 4.02 10.43
N GLY A 47 2.17 3.50 11.36
CA GLY A 47 3.55 3.09 11.09
C GLY A 47 3.67 1.95 10.09
N TRP A 48 2.81 0.93 10.20
CA TRP A 48 2.86 -0.24 9.31
C TRP A 48 2.41 0.12 7.89
N SER A 49 1.35 0.92 7.76
CA SER A 49 0.89 1.41 6.46
C SER A 49 1.93 2.30 5.79
N LEU A 50 2.61 3.15 6.56
CA LEU A 50 3.65 4.04 6.02
C LEU A 50 4.88 3.24 5.59
N LEU A 51 5.33 2.25 6.38
CA LEU A 51 6.40 1.33 5.99
C LEU A 51 6.04 0.54 4.72
N TYR A 52 4.79 0.09 4.61
CA TYR A 52 4.29 -0.59 3.42
C TYR A 52 4.40 0.31 2.19
N LEU A 53 3.96 1.57 2.27
CA LEU A 53 4.10 2.53 1.17
C LEU A 53 5.56 2.78 0.79
N VAL A 54 6.45 2.92 1.77
CA VAL A 54 7.89 3.09 1.53
C VAL A 54 8.48 1.88 0.81
N LEU A 55 8.12 0.66 1.22
CA LEU A 55 8.55 -0.56 0.54
C LEU A 55 8.06 -0.62 -0.91
N VAL A 56 6.80 -0.27 -1.15
CA VAL A 56 6.24 -0.27 -2.51
C VAL A 56 6.92 0.78 -3.39
N LEU A 57 7.16 1.99 -2.87
CA LEU A 57 7.94 3.03 -3.57
C LEU A 57 9.36 2.56 -3.87
N TRP A 58 10.01 1.86 -2.95
CA TRP A 58 11.35 1.32 -3.14
C TRP A 58 11.38 0.25 -4.24
N ILE A 59 10.40 -0.65 -4.28
CA ILE A 59 10.25 -1.64 -5.37
C ILE A 59 10.01 -0.93 -6.71
N GLY A 60 9.21 0.14 -6.71
CA GLY A 60 8.96 0.95 -7.90
C GLY A 60 10.23 1.60 -8.44
N TYR A 61 11.06 2.13 -7.54
CA TYR A 61 12.37 2.65 -7.90
C TYR A 61 13.29 1.57 -8.48
N ALA A 62 13.28 0.35 -7.90
CA ALA A 62 14.06 -0.77 -8.43
C ALA A 62 13.60 -1.19 -9.84
N LEU A 63 12.27 -1.28 -10.06
CA LEU A 63 11.69 -1.58 -11.36
C LEU A 63 11.97 -0.48 -12.39
N SER A 64 11.92 0.78 -11.97
CA SER A 64 12.23 1.92 -12.84
C SER A 64 13.72 1.96 -13.23
N ARG A 65 14.62 1.68 -12.29
CA ARG A 65 16.05 1.53 -12.56
C ARG A 65 16.33 0.41 -13.57
N LEU A 66 15.52 -0.64 -13.59
CA LEU A 66 15.63 -1.77 -14.52
C LEU A 66 14.91 -1.50 -15.87
N GLY A 67 14.21 -0.36 -16.01
CA GLY A 67 13.50 0.03 -17.22
C GLY A 67 12.13 -0.62 -17.42
N TYR A 68 11.56 -1.22 -16.36
CA TYR A 68 10.23 -1.83 -16.40
C TYR A 68 9.09 -0.80 -16.20
N ILE A 69 9.38 0.37 -15.61
CA ILE A 69 8.42 1.45 -15.34
C ILE A 69 9.07 2.83 -15.47
#